data_AF-A0A919I1Z0-F1
#
_entry.id   AF-A0A919I1Z0-F1
#
_cell.length_a   1.000
_cell.length_b   1.000
_cell.length_c   1.000
_cell.angle_alpha   90.00
_cell.angle_beta   90.00
_cell.angle_gamma   90.00
#
_symmetry.space_group_name_H-M   'P 1'
#
loop_
_entity.id
_entity.type
_entity.pdbx_description
1 polymer ?
#
loop_
_entity_poly.entity_id
_entity_poly.type
_entity_poly.pdbx_seq_one_letter_code
_entity_poly.pdbx_strand_id
1 'polypeptide(L)'
;MTLNAPGRHNALNAAAAVAVATEEGIDDRAILRALESFQGTGRRFDFLGEFPLAEVNGKPGSAMLIDDYGHHPTEVDATIKAARAGWPDKNLVMVFQPHRYTRTRDLYDDFANVLTQVDALLMLDVYPAGEAPIPAPTAARCAAPFAVAGKWIRSRCPIRPGPRRCWRQS
;
A
#
# COMPACT_ATOMS: atom_id res chain seq x y z
N MET A 1 -18.37 21.82 -2.55
CA MET A 1 -18.21 20.68 -1.64
C MET A 1 -16.75 20.28 -1.66
N THR A 2 -16.11 20.25 -0.49
CA THR A 2 -14.69 19.91 -0.33
C THR A 2 -14.61 18.69 0.58
N LEU A 3 -13.76 17.71 0.24
CA LEU A 3 -13.55 16.49 1.03
C LEU A 3 -12.09 16.42 1.44
N ASN A 4 -11.83 16.33 2.74
CA ASN A 4 -10.48 16.16 3.28
C ASN A 4 -10.01 14.69 3.28
N ALA A 5 -10.14 14.04 2.12
CA ALA A 5 -9.65 12.69 1.87
C ALA A 5 -9.37 12.52 0.36
N PRO A 6 -8.20 12.01 -0.04
CA PRO A 6 -7.83 11.91 -1.44
C PRO A 6 -8.49 10.71 -2.13
N GLY A 7 -8.67 10.80 -3.45
CA GLY A 7 -9.04 9.68 -4.31
C GLY A 7 -10.55 9.50 -4.53
N ARG A 8 -10.88 8.94 -5.70
CA ARG A 8 -12.28 8.75 -6.15
C ARG A 8 -13.07 7.79 -5.27
N HIS A 9 -12.42 6.79 -4.66
CA HIS A 9 -13.07 5.87 -3.73
C HIS A 9 -13.57 6.60 -2.47
N ASN A 10 -12.80 7.55 -1.93
CA ASN A 10 -13.24 8.38 -0.80
C ASN A 10 -14.37 9.33 -1.19
N ALA A 11 -14.38 9.84 -2.43
CA ALA A 11 -15.51 10.59 -2.93
C ALA A 11 -16.80 9.75 -3.00
N LEU A 12 -16.71 8.47 -3.38
CA LEU A 12 -17.85 7.54 -3.36
C LEU A 12 -18.32 7.24 -1.92
N ASN A 13 -17.38 7.03 -0.99
CA ASN A 13 -17.71 6.84 0.42
C ASN A 13 -18.40 8.07 1.01
N ALA A 14 -17.90 9.27 0.69
CA ALA A 14 -18.50 10.54 1.11
C ALA A 14 -19.90 10.71 0.51
N ALA A 15 -20.11 10.35 -0.76
CA ALA A 15 -21.43 10.41 -1.38
C ALA A 15 -22.44 9.47 -0.69
N ALA A 16 -22.03 8.26 -0.32
CA ALA A 16 -22.86 7.35 0.46
C ALA A 16 -23.20 7.92 1.84
N ALA A 17 -22.24 8.52 2.53
CA ALA A 17 -22.47 9.17 3.83
C ALA A 17 -23.43 10.37 3.72
N VAL A 18 -23.29 11.20 2.68
CA VAL A 18 -24.17 12.33 2.40
C VAL A 18 -25.59 11.84 2.13
N ALA A 19 -25.77 10.81 1.30
CA ALA A 19 -27.09 10.26 0.99
C ALA A 19 -27.87 9.82 2.25
N VAL A 20 -27.19 9.12 3.17
CA VAL A 20 -27.79 8.71 4.46
C VAL A 20 -28.09 9.92 5.34
N ALA A 21 -27.15 10.87 5.46
CA ALA A 21 -27.33 12.06 6.29
C ALA A 21 -28.49 12.95 5.81
N THR A 22 -28.66 13.08 4.49
CA THR A 22 -29.78 13.82 3.90
C THR A 22 -31.11 13.13 4.18
N GLU A 23 -31.19 11.80 4.08
CA GLU A 23 -32.42 11.04 4.40
C GLU A 23 -32.82 11.18 5.87
N GLU A 24 -31.84 11.22 6.78
CA GLU A 24 -32.05 11.45 8.22
C GLU A 24 -32.34 12.93 8.56
N GLY A 25 -32.40 13.82 7.56
CA GLY A 25 -32.73 15.23 7.75
C GLY A 25 -31.62 16.05 8.44
N ILE A 26 -30.35 15.61 8.36
CA ILE A 26 -29.22 16.37 8.88
C ILE A 26 -28.99 17.62 8.02
N ASP A 27 -28.78 18.76 8.67
CA ASP A 27 -28.52 20.04 7.99
C ASP A 27 -27.29 19.98 7.07
N ASP A 28 -27.45 20.46 5.83
CA ASP A 28 -26.38 20.47 4.82
C ASP A 28 -25.10 21.16 5.30
N ARG A 29 -25.20 22.21 6.13
CA ARG A 29 -24.00 22.89 6.64
C ARG A 29 -23.25 22.01 7.62
N ALA A 30 -23.94 21.17 8.40
CA ALA A 30 -23.29 20.19 9.27
C ALA A 30 -22.56 19.11 8.45
N ILE A 31 -23.20 18.61 7.38
CA ILE A 31 -22.60 17.64 6.46
C ILE A 31 -21.34 18.22 5.80
N LEU A 32 -21.43 19.42 5.24
CA LEU A 32 -20.30 20.08 4.57
C LEU A 32 -19.12 20.32 5.52
N ARG A 33 -19.38 20.80 6.74
CA ARG A 33 -18.34 20.99 7.76
C ARG A 33 -17.66 19.68 8.11
N ALA A 34 -18.44 18.60 8.32
CA ALA A 34 -17.89 17.30 8.69
C ALA A 34 -16.99 16.71 7.59
N LEU A 35 -17.35 16.87 6.31
CA LEU A 35 -16.54 16.40 5.18
C LEU A 35 -15.26 17.21 5.00
N GLU A 36 -15.32 18.52 5.23
CA GLU A 36 -14.16 19.41 5.17
C GLU A 36 -13.20 19.16 6.35
N SER A 37 -13.73 18.86 7.55
CA SER A 37 -12.92 18.59 8.74
C SER A 37 -12.63 17.11 8.97
N PHE A 38 -12.98 16.22 8.03
CA PHE A 38 -12.80 14.78 8.18
C PHE A 38 -11.32 14.47 8.40
N GLN A 39 -10.99 13.77 9.49
CA GLN A 39 -9.61 13.47 9.88
C GLN A 39 -9.11 12.15 9.28
N GLY A 40 -9.89 11.52 8.41
CA GLY A 40 -9.60 10.17 7.95
C GLY A 40 -9.96 9.11 8.99
N THR A 41 -9.50 7.90 8.71
CA THR A 41 -9.47 6.81 9.68
C THR A 41 -8.03 6.31 9.73
N GLY A 42 -7.54 5.93 10.90
CA GLY A 42 -6.16 5.47 11.04
C GLY A 42 -5.84 4.38 10.02
N ARG A 43 -4.65 4.46 9.42
CA ARG A 43 -4.16 3.54 8.39
C ARG A 43 -4.92 3.58 7.05
N ARG A 44 -5.72 4.60 6.75
CA ARG A 44 -6.40 4.77 5.43
C ARG A 44 -5.85 6.03 4.77
N PHE A 45 -4.84 5.83 3.94
CA PHE A 45 -4.03 6.91 3.37
C PHE A 45 -3.53 7.90 4.44
N ASP A 46 -3.01 7.35 5.53
CA ASP A 46 -2.66 8.09 6.74
C ASP A 46 -1.26 8.69 6.61
N PHE A 47 -1.17 10.03 6.64
CA PHE A 47 0.11 10.73 6.52
C PHE A 47 0.84 10.72 7.86
N LEU A 48 1.92 9.94 7.93
CA LEU A 48 2.72 9.77 9.14
C LEU A 48 3.81 10.85 9.30
N GLY A 49 4.08 11.62 8.24
CA GLY A 49 5.05 12.70 8.27
C GLY A 49 5.92 12.78 7.03
N GLU A 50 6.76 13.81 7.00
CA GLU A 50 7.82 14.00 6.01
C GLU A 50 9.17 14.02 6.72
N PHE A 51 10.07 13.13 6.30
CA PHE A 51 11.32 12.83 6.99
C PHE A 51 12.53 13.22 6.15
N PRO A 52 13.50 13.98 6.68
CA PRO A 52 14.74 14.33 5.97
C PRO A 52 15.58 13.08 5.64
N LEU A 53 16.09 13.00 4.41
CA LEU A 53 16.94 11.89 3.99
C LEU A 53 18.38 11.98 4.52
N ALA A 54 18.83 13.18 4.92
CA ALA A 54 20.19 13.41 5.37
C ALA A 54 20.55 12.53 6.59
N GLU A 55 19.61 12.38 7.54
CA GLU A 55 19.80 11.57 8.75
C GLU A 55 19.70 10.06 8.48
N VAL A 56 19.05 9.67 7.37
CA VAL A 56 18.80 8.26 7.02
C VAL A 56 19.93 7.70 6.14
N ASN A 57 20.35 8.45 5.12
CA ASN A 57 21.32 7.97 4.13
C ASN A 57 22.29 9.05 3.62
N GLY A 58 22.36 10.21 4.28
CA GLY A 58 23.29 11.29 3.94
C GLY A 58 22.94 12.07 2.66
N LYS A 59 21.82 11.79 1.98
CA LYS A 59 21.40 12.49 0.76
C LYS A 59 20.49 13.68 1.09
N PRO A 60 20.50 14.75 0.27
CA PRO A 60 19.56 15.85 0.42
C PRO A 60 18.13 15.41 0.05
N GLY A 61 17.14 16.15 0.54
CA GLY A 61 15.72 15.93 0.29
C GLY A 61 14.97 15.26 1.44
N SER A 62 13.73 14.87 1.18
CA SER A 62 12.81 14.30 2.16
C SER A 62 12.00 13.15 1.57
N ALA A 63 11.49 12.27 2.43
CA ALA A 63 10.52 11.24 2.08
C ALA A 63 9.23 11.43 2.89
N MET A 64 8.10 11.49 2.18
CA MET A 64 6.79 11.41 2.79
C MET A 64 6.46 9.96 3.10
N LEU A 65 5.95 9.69 4.30
CA LEU A 65 5.50 8.36 4.71
C LEU A 65 3.98 8.35 4.84
N ILE A 66 3.35 7.41 4.13
CA ILE A 66 1.91 7.18 4.16
C ILE A 66 1.68 5.72 4.57
N ASP A 67 0.82 5.47 5.56
CA ASP A 67 0.33 4.13 5.90
C ASP A 67 -1.05 3.89 5.29
N ASP A 68 -1.22 2.74 4.65
CA ASP A 68 -2.50 2.30 4.11
C ASP A 68 -2.73 0.80 4.37
N TYR A 69 -3.91 0.46 4.87
CA TYR A 69 -4.30 -0.91 5.21
C TYR A 69 -4.86 -1.69 4.01
N GLY A 70 -4.96 -1.07 2.83
CA GLY A 70 -5.36 -1.74 1.59
C GLY A 70 -4.56 -3.01 1.37
N HIS A 71 -5.25 -4.14 1.31
CA HIS A 71 -4.64 -5.46 1.18
C HIS A 71 -5.37 -6.34 0.15
N HIS A 72 -6.42 -5.82 -0.48
CA HIS A 72 -6.99 -6.32 -1.72
C HIS A 72 -6.39 -5.54 -2.92
N PRO A 73 -6.17 -6.16 -4.11
CA PRO A 73 -5.59 -5.46 -5.26
C PRO A 73 -6.31 -4.15 -5.63
N THR A 74 -7.65 -4.14 -5.57
CA THR A 74 -8.46 -2.94 -5.81
C THR A 74 -8.16 -1.80 -4.84
N GLU A 75 -7.91 -2.11 -3.56
CA GLU A 75 -7.60 -1.10 -2.54
C GLU A 75 -6.19 -0.56 -2.77
N VAL A 76 -5.23 -1.43 -3.04
CA VAL A 76 -3.84 -1.05 -3.34
C VAL A 76 -3.78 -0.16 -4.58
N ASP A 77 -4.51 -0.51 -5.65
CA ASP A 77 -4.62 0.29 -6.88
C ASP A 77 -5.23 1.67 -6.61
N ALA A 78 -6.25 1.74 -5.76
CA ALA A 78 -6.87 3.01 -5.37
C ALA A 78 -5.87 3.91 -4.61
N THR A 79 -5.05 3.33 -3.73
CA THR A 79 -3.99 4.03 -2.99
C THR A 79 -2.88 4.52 -3.93
N ILE A 80 -2.42 3.69 -4.87
CA ILE A 80 -1.43 4.09 -5.88
C ILE A 80 -1.95 5.27 -6.71
N LYS A 81 -3.19 5.19 -7.19
CA LYS A 81 -3.82 6.25 -7.99
C LYS A 81 -3.96 7.55 -7.20
N ALA A 82 -4.34 7.49 -5.94
CA ALA A 82 -4.41 8.66 -5.06
C ALA A 82 -3.03 9.31 -4.89
N ALA A 83 -1.99 8.51 -4.65
CA ALA A 83 -0.62 9.00 -4.51
C ALA A 83 -0.10 9.66 -5.81
N ARG A 84 -0.32 9.02 -6.97
CA ARG A 84 0.09 9.58 -8.27
C ARG A 84 -0.65 10.87 -8.63
N ALA A 85 -1.93 10.97 -8.27
CA ALA A 85 -2.70 12.20 -8.50
C ALA A 85 -2.26 13.34 -7.59
N GLY A 86 -1.92 13.05 -6.33
CA GLY A 86 -1.47 14.07 -5.36
C GLY A 86 -0.02 14.53 -5.58
N TRP A 87 0.86 13.62 -6.03
CA TRP A 87 2.30 13.88 -6.19
C TRP A 87 2.84 13.26 -7.48
N PRO A 88 2.50 13.81 -8.66
CA PRO A 88 2.85 13.21 -9.95
C PRO A 88 4.36 13.08 -10.19
N ASP A 89 5.15 14.02 -9.67
CA ASP A 89 6.59 14.08 -9.89
C ASP A 89 7.43 13.37 -8.82
N LYS A 90 6.79 12.81 -7.77
CA LYS A 90 7.52 12.10 -6.70
C LYS A 90 7.72 10.62 -7.07
N ASN A 91 8.87 10.08 -6.69
CA ASN A 91 9.17 8.65 -6.79
C ASN A 91 8.34 7.86 -5.76
N LEU A 92 7.41 7.05 -6.24
CA LEU A 92 6.50 6.24 -5.44
C LEU A 92 7.18 4.92 -5.06
N VAL A 93 7.62 4.85 -3.80
CA VAL A 93 8.20 3.65 -3.19
C VAL A 93 7.14 2.98 -2.33
N MET A 94 6.90 1.69 -2.53
CA MET A 94 5.94 0.92 -1.75
C MET A 94 6.63 -0.17 -0.93
N VAL A 95 6.27 -0.27 0.34
CA VAL A 95 6.55 -1.43 1.19
C VAL A 95 5.25 -2.20 1.33
N PHE A 96 5.17 -3.39 0.76
CA PHE A 96 3.94 -4.18 0.73
C PHE A 96 4.11 -5.48 1.51
N GLN A 97 3.13 -5.78 2.38
CA GLN A 97 3.02 -7.06 3.08
C GLN A 97 1.74 -7.77 2.62
N PRO A 98 1.83 -8.86 1.85
CA PRO A 98 0.65 -9.63 1.49
C PRO A 98 -0.02 -10.21 2.74
N HIS A 99 -1.35 -10.18 2.78
CA HIS A 99 -2.13 -10.68 3.92
C HIS A 99 -2.89 -11.95 3.52
N ARG A 100 -2.59 -13.07 4.19
CA ARG A 100 -3.05 -14.44 3.93
C ARG A 100 -2.47 -15.08 2.67
N TYR A 101 -2.18 -16.38 2.75
CA TYR A 101 -1.71 -17.18 1.62
C TYR A 101 -2.82 -17.46 0.62
N THR A 102 -4.04 -17.74 1.09
CA THR A 102 -5.21 -18.00 0.25
C THR A 102 -5.49 -16.82 -0.68
N ARG A 103 -5.60 -15.61 -0.12
CA ARG A 103 -5.81 -14.37 -0.89
C ARG A 103 -4.68 -14.12 -1.90
N THR A 104 -3.43 -14.28 -1.46
CA THR A 104 -2.27 -14.08 -2.34
C THR A 104 -2.28 -15.06 -3.51
N ARG A 105 -2.71 -16.32 -3.30
CA ARG A 105 -2.87 -17.32 -4.36
C ARG A 105 -4.03 -16.96 -5.29
N ASP A 106 -5.19 -16.63 -4.72
CA ASP A 106 -6.44 -16.48 -5.47
C ASP A 106 -6.45 -15.21 -6.34
N LEU A 107 -5.73 -14.16 -5.92
CA LEU A 107 -5.65 -12.86 -6.59
C LEU A 107 -4.24 -12.57 -7.12
N TYR A 108 -3.46 -13.61 -7.36
CA TYR A 108 -2.04 -13.50 -7.67
C TYR A 108 -1.76 -12.60 -8.89
N ASP A 109 -2.48 -12.81 -9.99
CA ASP A 109 -2.27 -12.04 -11.23
C ASP A 109 -2.69 -10.58 -11.06
N ASP A 110 -3.76 -10.34 -10.29
CA ASP A 110 -4.22 -8.98 -9.96
C ASP A 110 -3.18 -8.23 -9.11
N PHE A 111 -2.59 -8.90 -8.11
CA PHE A 111 -1.48 -8.31 -7.35
C PHE A 111 -0.27 -8.01 -8.23
N ALA A 112 0.10 -8.92 -9.13
CA ALA A 112 1.20 -8.69 -10.08
C ALA A 112 0.96 -7.45 -10.95
N ASN A 113 -0.25 -7.28 -11.46
CA ASN A 113 -0.62 -6.13 -12.27
C ASN A 113 -0.63 -4.82 -11.48
N VAL A 114 -1.11 -4.83 -10.24
CA VAL A 114 -1.19 -3.61 -9.43
C VAL A 114 0.17 -3.19 -8.88
N LEU A 115 0.96 -4.14 -8.36
CA LEU A 115 2.23 -3.87 -7.71
C LEU A 115 3.35 -3.47 -8.68
N THR A 116 3.15 -3.61 -9.99
CA THR A 116 4.10 -3.13 -11.02
C THR A 116 3.93 -1.66 -11.37
N GLN A 117 2.92 -0.97 -10.84
CA GLN A 117 2.64 0.45 -11.10
C GLN A 117 3.50 1.43 -10.25
N VAL A 118 4.27 0.92 -9.28
CA VAL A 118 5.14 1.71 -8.40
C VAL A 118 6.58 1.77 -8.92
N ASP A 119 7.34 2.80 -8.54
CA ASP A 119 8.71 3.01 -9.06
C ASP A 119 9.73 2.11 -8.36
N ALA A 120 9.45 1.72 -7.11
CA ALA A 120 10.20 0.73 -6.36
C ALA A 120 9.30 -0.02 -5.38
N LEU A 121 9.48 -1.33 -5.29
CA LEU A 121 8.69 -2.22 -4.45
C LEU A 121 9.61 -2.98 -3.48
N LEU A 122 9.29 -2.91 -2.19
CA LEU A 122 9.85 -3.75 -1.15
C LEU A 122 8.75 -4.70 -0.67
N MET A 123 8.91 -5.97 -0.99
CA MET A 123 7.97 -7.02 -0.58
C MET A 123 8.40 -7.63 0.76
N LEU A 124 7.51 -7.63 1.73
CA LEU A 124 7.68 -8.37 2.98
C LEU A 124 7.12 -9.81 2.83
N ASP A 125 7.48 -10.68 3.77
CA ASP A 125 6.89 -12.02 3.83
C ASP A 125 5.38 -11.95 4.11
N VAL A 126 4.64 -12.92 3.57
CA VAL A 126 3.19 -13.02 3.74
C VAL A 126 2.83 -13.08 5.22
N TYR A 127 1.96 -12.17 5.68
CA TYR A 127 1.36 -12.26 7.00
C TYR A 127 0.30 -13.38 7.00
N PRO A 128 0.49 -14.47 7.75
CA PRO A 128 -0.32 -15.68 7.60
C PRO A 128 -1.76 -15.52 8.09
N ALA A 129 -2.01 -14.64 9.07
CA ALA A 129 -3.31 -14.49 9.73
C ALA A 129 -3.97 -15.82 10.15
N GLY A 130 -3.17 -16.77 10.63
CA GLY A 130 -3.61 -18.11 11.06
C GLY A 130 -3.56 -19.19 9.98
N GLU A 131 -3.20 -18.87 8.75
CA GLU A 131 -3.08 -19.86 7.66
C GLU A 131 -1.74 -20.59 7.70
N ALA A 132 -1.79 -21.90 7.42
CA ALA A 132 -0.59 -22.64 7.07
C ALA A 132 -0.02 -22.13 5.73
N PRO A 133 1.31 -22.05 5.57
CA PRO A 133 1.92 -21.72 4.30
C PRO A 133 1.41 -22.66 3.20
N ILE A 134 0.83 -22.08 2.15
CA ILE A 134 0.40 -22.86 0.99
C ILE A 134 1.65 -23.12 0.14
N PRO A 135 1.96 -24.38 -0.20
CA PRO A 135 3.00 -24.68 -1.15
C PRO A 135 2.63 -24.03 -2.48
N ALA A 136 3.34 -22.96 -2.83
CA ALA A 136 3.30 -22.47 -4.19
C ALA A 136 3.81 -23.60 -5.11
N PRO A 137 3.34 -23.70 -6.38
CA PRO A 137 3.92 -24.61 -7.36
C PRO A 137 5.45 -24.46 -7.53
N THR A 138 6.02 -23.40 -6.95
CA THR A 138 7.40 -23.33 -6.44
C THR A 138 7.43 -22.20 -5.42
N ALA A 139 8.04 -22.36 -4.25
CA ALA A 139 8.23 -21.27 -3.27
C ALA A 139 8.95 -20.03 -3.86
N ALA A 140 9.63 -20.21 -5.01
CA ALA A 140 10.10 -19.14 -5.86
C ALA A 140 8.95 -18.23 -6.36
N ARG A 141 7.80 -18.74 -6.80
CA ARG A 141 6.74 -17.93 -7.42
C ARG A 141 5.93 -17.03 -6.49
N CYS A 142 5.94 -17.16 -5.17
CA CYS A 142 5.35 -16.11 -4.33
C CYS A 142 6.31 -14.92 -4.10
N ALA A 143 7.62 -15.13 -4.32
CA ALA A 143 8.66 -14.12 -4.07
C ALA A 143 9.48 -13.70 -5.31
N ALA A 144 9.33 -14.38 -6.46
CA ALA A 144 10.13 -14.20 -7.68
C ALA A 144 9.43 -13.56 -8.90
N PRO A 145 8.10 -13.55 -9.08
CA PRO A 145 7.47 -12.95 -10.28
C PRO A 145 7.39 -11.44 -10.20
N PHE A 146 7.49 -10.89 -8.99
CA PHE A 146 7.52 -9.45 -8.76
C PHE A 146 8.90 -8.85 -9.05
N ALA A 147 9.87 -9.64 -9.51
CA ALA A 147 11.12 -9.17 -10.10
C ALA A 147 10.89 -8.53 -11.49
N VAL A 148 10.02 -7.51 -11.55
CA VAL A 148 9.87 -6.65 -12.71
C VAL A 148 10.81 -5.46 -12.51
N ALA A 149 11.69 -5.22 -13.48
CA ALA A 149 12.52 -4.03 -13.64
C ALA A 149 13.46 -3.64 -12.47
N GLY A 150 14.39 -4.53 -12.09
CA GLY A 150 15.71 -4.09 -11.61
C GLY A 150 15.82 -3.38 -10.25
N LYS A 151 14.77 -3.31 -9.42
CA LYS A 151 14.87 -2.70 -8.07
C LYS A 151 14.22 -3.58 -7.00
N TRP A 152 14.87 -4.70 -6.71
CA TRP A 152 14.54 -5.57 -5.58
C TRP A 152 15.54 -5.36 -4.44
N ILE A 153 15.07 -4.91 -3.29
CA ILE A 153 15.83 -4.94 -2.02
C ILE A 153 15.15 -5.98 -1.13
N ARG A 154 15.68 -7.21 -1.11
CA ARG A 154 15.31 -8.20 -0.10
C ARG A 154 15.88 -7.75 1.26
N SER A 155 15.03 -7.48 2.23
CA SER A 155 15.45 -7.43 3.63
C SER A 155 15.77 -8.85 4.10
N ARG A 156 17.05 -9.26 4.06
CA ARG A 156 17.51 -10.40 4.87
C ARG A 156 17.53 -9.95 6.33
N CYS A 157 16.45 -10.13 7.06
CA CYS A 157 16.51 -10.12 8.53
C CYS A 157 16.95 -11.52 9.00
N PRO A 158 18.04 -11.67 9.76
CA PRO A 158 18.66 -12.96 10.01
C PRO A 158 18.06 -13.64 11.24
N ILE A 159 17.23 -14.65 11.02
CA ILE A 159 16.98 -15.67 12.05
C ILE A 159 17.09 -17.05 11.39
N ARG A 160 18.32 -17.59 11.31
CA ARG A 160 18.62 -19.01 11.58
C ARG A 160 20.12 -19.35 11.40
N PRO A 161 20.66 -20.24 12.26
CA PRO A 161 21.97 -20.85 12.08
C PRO A 161 21.87 -22.04 11.10
N GLY A 162 22.81 -22.16 10.16
CA GLY A 162 22.94 -23.37 9.32
C GLY A 162 23.60 -23.13 7.95
N PRO A 163 24.45 -24.05 7.44
CA PRO A 163 25.49 -23.68 6.48
C PRO A 163 25.03 -23.77 5.01
N ARG A 164 25.18 -22.62 4.33
CA ARG A 164 25.62 -22.38 2.94
C ARG A 164 25.31 -23.44 1.88
N ARG A 165 24.66 -23.00 0.79
CA ARG A 165 25.27 -22.83 -0.56
C ARG A 165 24.23 -22.31 -1.56
N CYS A 166 24.61 -21.27 -2.30
CA CYS A 166 24.29 -20.97 -3.71
C CYS A 166 24.14 -19.46 -3.94
N TRP A 167 25.26 -18.82 -4.29
CA TRP A 167 25.31 -17.63 -5.14
C TRP A 167 26.54 -17.77 -6.05
N ARG A 168 26.31 -17.83 -7.36
CA ARG A 168 27.21 -17.25 -8.36
C ARG A 168 26.31 -16.59 -9.40
N GLN A 169 26.54 -15.30 -9.58
CA GLN A 169 25.96 -14.48 -10.64
C GLN A 169 26.70 -14.76 -11.95
N SER A 170 25.95 -14.71 -13.05
CA SER A 170 26.43 -14.34 -14.39
C SER A 170 25.29 -13.56 -15.03
#